data_AF-A0A8J6YCA4-F1
#
_entry.id   AF-A0A8J6YCA4-F1
#
_cell.length_a   1.000
_cell.length_b   1.000
_cell.length_c   1.000
_cell.angle_alpha   90.00
_cell.angle_beta   90.00
_cell.angle_gamma   90.00
#
_symmetry.space_group_name_H-M   'P 1'
#
loop_
_entity.id
_entity.type
_entity.pdbx_description
1 polymer ?
#
loop_
_entity_poly.entity_id
_entity_poly.type
_entity_poly.pdbx_seq_one_letter_code
_entity_poly.pdbx_strand_id
1 'polypeptide(L)'
;MAAKKIALFIDADNISAKFGKQIIDTLESRGEIFIRRIYGNWEKISLHGWNECILNFSLRAVQQPDFAAGKNATDMSLTIDAMDVLYGGHAEIFALVSNDSDFTPLVIRLREGGMNVIGMGNDNASISFLNACNEFIHLDKAIEPPKPAPPPTPKVEPLTPPPAKVSKKEQRQAQSQRDKAEHNKRLQQLHSILRETAKAHGGADGFVYLSRATDAFVKKKLGFEIKNVGYTSLQKFVSAFPKLYACKGMGATFSYRCLTAEQKNSGDKLQPIHDVLREVAKAHGDTNGLVHLSWAGDAISQKNLSIKGSGHSTLSKFISAFPQLYEVKRNGGAFYYRCR
;
A
#
# COMPACT_ATOMS: atom_id res chain seq x y z
N MET A 1 32.88 -29.47 -3.48
CA MET A 1 32.92 -28.10 -2.91
C MET A 1 32.08 -28.10 -1.65
N ALA A 2 32.52 -27.42 -0.59
CA ALA A 2 31.70 -27.26 0.61
C ALA A 2 30.40 -26.52 0.26
N ALA A 3 29.29 -26.87 0.92
CA ALA A 3 28.04 -26.15 0.76
C ALA A 3 28.21 -24.72 1.25
N LYS A 4 27.69 -23.73 0.50
CA LYS A 4 27.77 -22.32 0.89
C LYS A 4 26.96 -22.08 2.15
N LYS A 5 27.49 -21.28 3.07
CA LYS A 5 26.79 -20.97 4.34
C LYS A 5 25.81 -19.81 4.19
N ILE A 6 24.54 -20.07 4.47
CA ILE A 6 23.43 -19.12 4.34
C ILE A 6 22.96 -18.67 5.72
N ALA A 7 22.86 -17.35 5.91
CA ALA A 7 22.18 -16.73 7.03
C ALA A 7 20.80 -16.21 6.61
N LEU A 8 19.74 -16.81 7.14
CA LEU A 8 18.33 -16.51 6.83
C LEU A 8 17.71 -15.62 7.90
N PHE A 9 17.15 -14.49 7.46
CA PHE A 9 16.41 -13.53 8.25
C PHE A 9 15.03 -13.30 7.62
N ILE A 10 13.97 -13.66 8.36
CA ILE A 10 12.58 -13.53 7.91
C ILE A 10 11.89 -12.43 8.72
N ASP A 11 11.27 -11.50 8.01
CA ASP A 11 10.38 -10.49 8.56
C ASP A 11 8.93 -11.03 8.52
N ALA A 12 8.44 -11.50 9.66
CA ALA A 12 7.12 -12.14 9.77
C ALA A 12 5.96 -11.15 9.65
N ASP A 13 6.19 -9.88 10.00
CA ASP A 13 5.16 -8.83 9.90
C ASP A 13 4.88 -8.50 8.42
N ASN A 14 5.88 -8.64 7.53
CA ASN A 14 5.75 -8.37 6.10
C ASN A 14 5.50 -9.60 5.21
N ILE A 15 5.74 -10.81 5.70
CA ILE A 15 5.63 -12.06 4.93
C ILE A 15 4.67 -13.04 5.59
N SER A 16 3.76 -13.59 4.78
CA SER A 16 2.79 -14.60 5.22
C SER A 16 3.44 -15.97 5.38
N ALA A 17 3.10 -16.67 6.47
CA ALA A 17 3.59 -18.01 6.81
C ALA A 17 3.39 -19.07 5.71
N LYS A 18 2.37 -18.90 4.85
CA LYS A 18 2.13 -19.78 3.68
C LYS A 18 3.36 -19.98 2.77
N PHE A 19 4.31 -19.03 2.78
CA PHE A 19 5.54 -19.11 1.98
C PHE A 19 6.70 -19.75 2.73
N GLY A 20 6.56 -20.08 4.02
CA GLY A 20 7.64 -20.60 4.86
C GLY A 20 8.35 -21.81 4.27
N LYS A 21 7.58 -22.81 3.80
CA LYS A 21 8.14 -23.99 3.13
C LYS A 21 8.93 -23.63 1.87
N GLN A 22 8.34 -22.81 1.00
CA GLN A 22 8.99 -22.39 -0.25
C GLN A 22 10.31 -21.64 0.00
N ILE A 23 10.35 -20.79 1.03
CA ILE A 23 11.58 -20.08 1.43
C ILE A 23 12.69 -21.07 1.77
N ILE A 24 12.38 -22.05 2.62
CA ILE A 24 13.36 -23.04 3.08
C ILE A 24 13.82 -23.92 1.92
N ASP A 25 12.89 -24.54 1.19
CA ASP A 25 13.18 -25.43 0.06
C ASP A 25 14.06 -24.72 -0.98
N THR A 26 13.77 -23.45 -1.27
CA THR A 26 14.55 -22.66 -2.24
C THR A 26 15.96 -22.41 -1.75
N LEU A 27 16.16 -22.05 -0.49
CA LEU A 27 17.48 -21.72 0.05
C LEU A 27 18.33 -22.97 0.28
N GLU A 28 17.75 -24.09 0.70
CA GLU A 28 18.45 -25.37 0.85
C GLU A 28 19.02 -25.88 -0.48
N SER A 29 18.39 -25.54 -1.62
CA SER A 29 18.95 -25.81 -2.95
C SER A 29 20.20 -24.98 -3.28
N ARG A 30 20.46 -23.88 -2.55
CA ARG A 30 21.59 -22.96 -2.78
C ARG A 30 22.75 -23.17 -1.83
N GLY A 31 22.52 -23.80 -0.67
CA GLY A 31 23.52 -23.98 0.37
C GLY A 31 22.93 -24.41 1.70
N GLU A 32 23.79 -24.47 2.72
CA GLU A 32 23.41 -24.84 4.07
C GLU A 32 22.91 -23.62 4.85
N ILE A 33 21.67 -23.66 5.33
CA ILE A 33 21.10 -22.61 6.17
C ILE A 33 21.50 -22.83 7.62
N PHE A 34 22.60 -22.22 8.05
CA PHE A 34 23.13 -22.38 9.41
C PHE A 34 22.54 -21.39 10.42
N ILE A 35 22.03 -20.24 9.94
CA ILE A 35 21.26 -19.29 10.76
C ILE A 35 19.85 -19.23 10.21
N ARG A 36 18.87 -19.51 11.06
CA ARG A 36 17.44 -19.45 10.76
C ARG A 36 16.76 -18.56 11.80
N ARG A 37 16.51 -17.30 11.46
CA ARG A 37 15.85 -16.34 12.37
C ARG A 37 14.62 -15.76 11.73
N ILE A 38 13.57 -15.63 12.52
CA ILE A 38 12.33 -14.98 12.13
C ILE A 38 11.94 -13.96 13.19
N TYR A 39 11.55 -12.76 12.76
CA TYR A 39 11.34 -11.60 13.62
C TYR A 39 9.88 -11.14 13.50
N GLY A 40 9.30 -10.80 14.65
CA GLY A 40 7.96 -10.22 14.71
C GLY A 40 7.43 -10.15 16.12
N ASN A 41 6.23 -9.59 16.27
CA ASN A 41 5.50 -9.61 17.53
C ASN A 41 4.61 -10.87 17.62
N TRP A 42 5.08 -11.91 18.30
CA TRP A 42 4.39 -13.21 18.43
C TRP A 42 3.09 -13.14 19.23
N GLU A 43 2.80 -12.02 19.90
CA GLU A 43 1.50 -11.77 20.53
C GLU A 43 0.40 -11.50 19.48
N LYS A 44 0.77 -11.14 18.24
CA LYS A 44 -0.19 -10.86 17.16
C LYS A 44 -0.82 -12.16 16.65
N ILE A 45 -2.16 -12.19 16.65
CA ILE A 45 -2.97 -13.30 16.08
C ILE A 45 -2.62 -13.55 14.61
N SER A 46 -2.33 -12.48 13.85
CA SER A 46 -1.94 -12.57 12.44
C SER A 46 -0.67 -13.38 12.18
N LEU A 47 0.21 -13.51 13.17
CA LEU A 47 1.47 -14.26 13.05
C LEU A 47 1.36 -15.72 13.50
N HIS A 48 0.21 -16.17 14.02
CA HIS A 48 0.05 -17.54 14.52
C HIS A 48 0.30 -18.62 13.46
N GLY A 49 0.07 -18.29 12.17
CA GLY A 49 0.38 -19.19 11.06
C GLY A 49 1.85 -19.58 10.96
N TRP A 50 2.77 -18.80 11.56
CA TRP A 50 4.20 -19.12 11.57
C TRP A 50 4.59 -20.18 12.59
N ASN A 51 3.75 -20.47 13.60
CA ASN A 51 4.08 -21.42 14.68
C ASN A 51 4.46 -22.81 14.14
N GLU A 52 3.71 -23.31 13.16
CA GLU A 52 4.02 -24.59 12.52
C GLU A 52 5.35 -24.54 11.75
N CYS A 53 5.60 -23.46 10.99
CA CYS A 53 6.85 -23.28 10.26
C CYS A 53 8.06 -23.15 11.21
N ILE A 54 7.89 -22.46 12.34
CA ILE A 54 8.93 -22.30 13.36
C ILE A 54 9.39 -23.66 13.87
N LEU A 55 8.44 -24.54 14.21
CA LEU A 55 8.72 -25.89 14.69
C LEU A 55 9.30 -26.78 13.59
N ASN A 56 8.63 -26.84 12.43
CA ASN A 56 8.98 -27.75 11.35
C ASN A 56 10.35 -27.44 10.71
N PHE A 57 10.72 -26.16 10.63
CA PHE A 57 11.95 -25.71 10.00
C PHE A 57 13.00 -25.22 10.99
N SER A 58 12.80 -25.44 12.30
CA SER A 58 13.71 -25.02 13.37
C SER A 58 14.10 -23.54 13.27
N LEU A 59 13.12 -22.67 13.01
CA LEU A 59 13.35 -21.22 12.98
C LEU A 59 13.46 -20.70 14.41
N ARG A 60 14.48 -19.90 14.70
CA ARG A 60 14.53 -19.17 15.96
C ARG A 60 13.60 -17.96 15.88
N ALA A 61 12.50 -18.01 16.62
CA ALA A 61 11.58 -16.91 16.78
C ALA A 61 12.18 -15.82 17.68
N VAL A 62 12.34 -14.61 17.14
CA VAL A 62 12.85 -13.43 17.86
C VAL A 62 11.66 -12.52 18.15
N GLN A 63 11.24 -12.46 19.42
CA GLN A 63 10.13 -11.60 19.86
C GLN A 63 10.52 -10.13 19.78
N GLN A 64 9.68 -9.31 19.16
CA GLN A 64 9.83 -7.86 19.11
C GLN A 64 8.49 -7.18 19.46
N PRO A 65 8.37 -6.52 20.62
CA PRO A 65 7.13 -5.85 21.00
C PRO A 65 6.97 -4.53 20.24
N ASP A 66 5.72 -4.15 19.96
CA ASP A 66 5.40 -2.87 19.31
C ASP A 66 5.48 -1.71 20.32
N PHE A 67 6.69 -1.20 20.60
CA PHE A 67 6.90 -0.13 21.59
C PHE A 67 6.14 1.18 21.30
N ALA A 68 5.78 1.42 20.03
CA ALA A 68 4.76 2.39 19.64
C ALA A 68 4.24 2.04 18.25
N ALA A 69 2.97 2.34 17.98
CA ALA A 69 2.34 2.06 16.69
C ALA A 69 3.12 2.69 15.52
N GLY A 70 3.46 1.87 14.52
CA GLY A 70 4.15 2.31 13.30
C GLY A 70 5.66 2.54 13.45
N LYS A 71 6.32 1.94 14.45
CA LYS A 71 7.79 1.97 14.57
C LYS A 71 8.43 0.67 14.11
N ASN A 72 9.57 0.80 13.44
CA ASN A 72 10.35 -0.27 12.81
C ASN A 72 11.23 -1.06 13.81
N ALA A 73 10.68 -1.46 14.95
CA ALA A 73 11.44 -2.18 15.99
C ALA A 73 11.93 -3.55 15.49
N THR A 74 11.05 -4.28 14.80
CA THR A 74 11.37 -5.55 14.13
C THR A 74 12.54 -5.37 13.15
N ASP A 75 12.48 -4.36 12.28
CA ASP A 75 13.50 -4.12 11.26
C ASP A 75 14.86 -3.74 11.87
N MET A 76 14.86 -2.93 12.93
CA MET A 76 16.08 -2.58 13.64
C MET A 76 16.73 -3.81 14.28
N SER A 77 15.94 -4.67 14.94
CA SER A 77 16.43 -5.91 15.55
C SER A 77 17.03 -6.86 14.51
N LEU A 78 16.33 -7.08 13.40
CA LEU A 78 16.81 -7.87 12.26
C LEU A 78 18.12 -7.31 11.70
N THR A 79 18.18 -5.99 11.50
CA THR A 79 19.36 -5.30 10.97
C THR A 79 20.57 -5.46 11.88
N ILE A 80 20.39 -5.31 13.19
CA ILE A 80 21.48 -5.50 14.18
C ILE A 80 22.01 -6.93 14.11
N ASP A 81 21.12 -7.92 14.16
CA ASP A 81 21.49 -9.33 14.10
C ASP A 81 22.19 -9.70 12.78
N ALA A 82 21.74 -9.15 11.65
CA ALA A 82 22.39 -9.36 10.36
C ALA A 82 23.79 -8.76 10.31
N MET A 83 23.99 -7.57 10.88
CA MET A 83 25.30 -6.94 10.97
C MET A 83 26.26 -7.70 11.90
N ASP A 84 25.78 -8.23 13.01
CA ASP A 84 26.58 -9.08 13.91
C ASP A 84 27.05 -10.36 13.20
N VAL A 85 26.18 -10.97 12.39
CA VAL A 85 26.53 -12.14 11.58
C VAL A 85 27.54 -11.77 10.49
N LEU A 86 27.40 -10.59 9.86
CA LEU A 86 28.36 -10.11 8.87
C LEU A 86 29.76 -9.99 9.47
N TYR A 87 29.89 -9.33 10.62
CA TYR A 87 31.18 -9.16 11.30
C TYR A 87 31.70 -10.45 11.93
N GLY A 88 30.82 -11.42 12.20
CA GLY A 88 31.20 -12.76 12.61
C GLY A 88 31.95 -13.54 11.52
N GLY A 89 31.76 -13.22 10.24
CA GLY A 89 32.56 -13.77 9.14
C GLY A 89 32.28 -15.23 8.75
N HIS A 90 31.15 -15.80 9.18
CA HIS A 90 30.82 -17.22 8.92
C HIS A 90 29.79 -17.44 7.80
N ALA A 91 29.10 -16.38 7.38
CA ALA A 91 28.10 -16.45 6.30
C ALA A 91 28.73 -16.03 4.97
N GLU A 92 28.32 -16.68 3.89
CA GLU A 92 28.68 -16.30 2.51
C GLU A 92 27.48 -15.70 1.77
N ILE A 93 26.27 -16.15 2.15
CA ILE A 93 25.01 -15.71 1.58
C ILE A 93 24.11 -15.19 2.70
N PHE A 94 23.51 -14.03 2.47
CA PHE A 94 22.45 -13.48 3.31
C PHE A 94 21.12 -13.59 2.58
N ALA A 95 20.14 -14.27 3.18
CA ALA A 95 18.78 -14.34 2.69
C ALA A 95 17.90 -13.41 3.53
N LEU A 96 17.42 -12.33 2.93
CA LEU A 96 16.51 -11.37 3.56
C LEU A 96 15.11 -11.55 2.98
N VAL A 97 14.17 -11.99 3.82
CA VAL A 97 12.78 -12.24 3.39
C VAL A 97 11.89 -11.11 3.89
N SER A 98 11.65 -10.12 3.03
CA SER A 98 10.78 -8.96 3.30
C SER A 98 10.34 -8.31 1.99
N ASN A 99 9.32 -7.44 2.07
CA ASN A 99 8.89 -6.57 0.98
C ASN A 99 9.31 -5.10 1.17
N ASP A 100 9.92 -4.77 2.33
CA ASP A 100 10.20 -3.39 2.73
C ASP A 100 11.46 -2.81 2.08
N SER A 101 11.36 -1.57 1.56
CA SER A 101 12.50 -0.80 1.06
C SER A 101 13.49 -0.41 2.15
N ASP A 102 13.07 -0.37 3.42
CA ASP A 102 13.91 0.11 4.53
C ASP A 102 15.13 -0.80 4.78
N PHE A 103 15.12 -2.03 4.28
CA PHE A 103 16.29 -2.93 4.28
C PHE A 103 17.32 -2.62 3.19
N THR A 104 17.05 -1.70 2.26
CA THR A 104 17.98 -1.35 1.16
C THR A 104 19.38 -0.98 1.65
N PRO A 105 19.56 -0.13 2.69
CA PRO A 105 20.88 0.19 3.22
C PRO A 105 21.61 -1.02 3.82
N LEU A 106 20.88 -1.95 4.46
CA LEU A 106 21.44 -3.19 4.99
C LEU A 106 21.97 -4.05 3.84
N VAL A 107 21.18 -4.24 2.78
CA VAL A 107 21.60 -5.00 1.59
C VAL A 107 22.88 -4.42 0.97
N ILE A 108 22.93 -3.10 0.80
CA ILE A 108 24.11 -2.41 0.27
C ILE A 108 25.32 -2.69 1.16
N ARG A 109 25.17 -2.53 2.48
CA ARG A 109 26.26 -2.75 3.44
C ARG A 109 26.76 -4.20 3.46
N LEU A 110 25.86 -5.19 3.35
CA LEU A 110 26.21 -6.61 3.24
C LEU A 110 27.02 -6.88 1.98
N ARG A 111 26.61 -6.30 0.85
CA ARG A 111 27.34 -6.40 -0.44
C ARG A 111 28.70 -5.72 -0.41
N GLU A 112 28.81 -4.56 0.24
CA GLU A 112 30.11 -3.91 0.50
C GLU A 112 31.02 -4.77 1.38
N GLY A 113 30.44 -5.62 2.23
CA GLY A 113 31.14 -6.65 2.99
C GLY A 113 31.55 -7.88 2.15
N GLY A 114 31.27 -7.90 0.84
CA GLY A 114 31.59 -9.00 -0.05
C GLY A 114 30.59 -10.16 -0.02
N MET A 115 29.46 -10.01 0.65
CA MET A 115 28.45 -11.06 0.78
C MET A 115 27.51 -11.12 -0.43
N ASN A 116 27.03 -12.31 -0.75
CA ASN A 116 25.96 -12.47 -1.75
C ASN A 116 24.60 -12.32 -1.05
N VAL A 117 23.78 -11.36 -1.47
CA VAL A 117 22.48 -11.09 -0.85
C VAL A 117 21.33 -11.55 -1.74
N ILE A 118 20.53 -12.48 -1.21
CA ILE A 118 19.29 -12.96 -1.82
C ILE A 118 18.11 -12.27 -1.13
N GLY A 119 17.36 -11.47 -1.87
CA GLY A 119 16.07 -10.96 -1.42
C GLY A 119 14.96 -11.96 -1.73
N MET A 120 13.98 -12.13 -0.84
CA MET A 120 12.80 -12.95 -1.09
C MET A 120 11.54 -12.21 -0.66
N GLY A 121 10.55 -12.13 -1.54
CA GLY A 121 9.32 -11.40 -1.25
C GLY A 121 8.25 -11.63 -2.31
N ASN A 122 7.13 -10.93 -2.17
CA ASN A 122 6.04 -10.96 -3.14
C ASN A 122 6.30 -9.93 -4.26
N ASP A 123 5.47 -9.91 -5.30
CA ASP A 123 5.47 -8.90 -6.38
C ASP A 123 5.23 -7.45 -5.91
N ASN A 124 4.87 -7.27 -4.64
CA ASN A 124 4.71 -5.98 -3.99
C ASN A 124 6.02 -5.41 -3.42
N ALA A 125 7.11 -6.18 -3.40
CA ALA A 125 8.40 -5.69 -2.94
C ALA A 125 8.87 -4.46 -3.74
N SER A 126 9.54 -3.54 -3.05
CA SER A 126 10.00 -2.28 -3.65
C SER A 126 11.12 -2.51 -4.67
N ILE A 127 11.12 -1.74 -5.76
CA ILE A 127 12.16 -1.84 -6.80
C ILE A 127 13.54 -1.47 -6.26
N SER A 128 13.60 -0.57 -5.28
CA SER A 128 14.83 -0.24 -4.55
C SER A 128 15.41 -1.45 -3.83
N PHE A 129 14.58 -2.24 -3.14
CA PHE A 129 15.03 -3.46 -2.48
C PHE A 129 15.46 -4.53 -3.49
N LEU A 130 14.67 -4.75 -4.54
CA LEU A 130 14.99 -5.68 -5.63
C LEU A 130 16.37 -5.38 -6.25
N ASN A 131 16.60 -4.12 -6.64
CA ASN A 131 17.83 -3.68 -7.30
C ASN A 131 19.05 -3.69 -6.36
N ALA A 132 18.82 -3.61 -5.05
CA ALA A 132 19.89 -3.68 -4.08
C ALA A 132 20.43 -5.11 -3.95
N CYS A 133 19.57 -6.12 -4.05
CA CYS A 133 19.95 -7.52 -3.91
C CYS A 133 20.79 -8.03 -5.10
N ASN A 134 21.61 -9.06 -4.88
CA ASN A 134 22.31 -9.75 -5.97
C ASN A 134 21.34 -10.63 -6.77
N GLU A 135 20.40 -11.25 -6.07
CA GLU A 135 19.32 -12.07 -6.62
C GLU A 135 18.03 -11.75 -5.85
N PHE A 136 16.89 -11.73 -6.54
CA PHE A 136 15.59 -11.59 -5.90
C PHE A 136 14.66 -12.72 -6.32
N ILE A 137 14.07 -13.41 -5.35
CA ILE A 137 13.15 -14.52 -5.56
C ILE A 137 11.73 -14.07 -5.21
N HIS A 138 10.85 -14.14 -6.21
CA HIS A 138 9.42 -13.88 -6.05
C HIS A 138 8.71 -15.11 -5.49
N LEU A 139 8.15 -15.00 -4.28
CA LEU A 139 7.47 -16.08 -3.58
C LEU A 139 6.09 -16.40 -4.16
N ASP A 140 5.43 -15.41 -4.76
CA ASP A 140 4.09 -15.53 -5.35
C ASP A 140 4.09 -16.01 -6.80
N LYS A 141 5.26 -16.19 -7.42
CA LYS A 141 5.41 -16.77 -8.76
C LYS A 141 5.91 -18.20 -8.66
N ALA A 142 5.36 -19.08 -9.50
CA ALA A 142 5.86 -20.44 -9.63
C ALA A 142 7.33 -20.41 -10.04
N ILE A 143 8.16 -21.22 -9.38
CA ILE A 143 9.60 -21.29 -9.60
C ILE A 143 9.85 -21.92 -10.98
N GLU A 144 10.25 -21.13 -11.97
CA GLU A 144 10.92 -21.64 -13.17
C GLU A 144 12.43 -21.78 -12.87
N PRO A 145 13.11 -22.82 -13.39
CA PRO A 145 14.53 -23.03 -13.14
C PRO A 145 15.38 -21.90 -13.74
N PRO A 146 16.51 -21.53 -13.09
CA PRO A 146 17.26 -20.33 -13.42
C PRO A 146 17.94 -20.42 -14.79
N LYS A 147 17.63 -19.47 -15.69
CA LYS A 147 18.44 -19.20 -16.89
C LYS A 147 19.61 -18.29 -16.50
N PRO A 148 20.84 -18.50 -17.02
CA PRO A 148 22.01 -17.72 -16.62
C PRO A 148 21.82 -16.23 -16.95
N ALA A 149 21.99 -15.36 -15.95
CA ALA A 149 21.98 -13.91 -16.15
C ALA A 149 23.21 -13.46 -16.96
N PRO A 150 23.07 -12.51 -17.90
CA PRO A 150 24.23 -11.88 -18.55
C PRO A 150 25.00 -10.99 -17.57
N PRO A 151 26.31 -10.80 -17.76
CA PRO A 151 27.19 -10.12 -16.81
C PRO A 151 26.87 -8.61 -16.68
N PRO A 152 27.01 -8.03 -15.47
CA PRO A 152 26.78 -6.60 -15.25
C PRO A 152 27.95 -5.78 -15.81
N THR A 153 27.65 -4.82 -16.67
CA THR A 153 28.61 -3.77 -17.09
C THR A 153 28.56 -2.60 -16.10
N PRO A 154 29.71 -1.99 -15.74
CA PRO A 154 29.77 -0.94 -14.74
C PRO A 154 29.56 0.45 -15.36
N LYS A 155 28.69 1.26 -14.74
CA LYS A 155 28.77 2.72 -14.83
C LYS A 155 28.93 3.28 -13.43
N VAL A 156 30.18 3.59 -13.10
CA VAL A 156 30.60 4.40 -11.97
C VAL A 156 30.73 5.84 -12.48
N GLU A 157 30.07 6.78 -11.82
CA GLU A 157 30.50 8.18 -11.78
C GLU A 157 30.21 8.77 -10.39
N PRO A 158 31.01 9.74 -9.92
CA PRO A 158 31.58 9.71 -8.57
C PRO A 158 30.83 10.58 -7.54
N LEU A 159 30.84 10.13 -6.29
CA LEU A 159 30.47 10.93 -5.12
C LEU A 159 31.68 11.74 -4.64
N THR A 160 31.56 13.06 -4.60
CA THR A 160 32.48 13.95 -3.88
C THR A 160 32.17 13.99 -2.37
N PRO A 161 33.16 14.25 -1.50
CA PRO A 161 33.03 14.09 -0.05
C PRO A 161 32.37 15.32 0.64
N PRO A 162 31.81 15.17 1.86
CA PRO A 162 31.08 16.24 2.54
C PRO A 162 31.99 17.10 3.44
N PRO A 163 31.66 18.39 3.68
CA PRO A 163 32.20 19.12 4.82
C PRO A 163 31.29 19.06 6.05
N ALA A 164 31.95 18.81 7.18
CA ALA A 164 31.69 19.16 8.58
C ALA A 164 30.26 19.45 9.10
N LYS A 165 29.88 18.59 10.07
CA LYS A 165 29.05 18.78 11.28
C LYS A 165 28.21 20.07 11.38
N VAL A 166 26.90 19.94 11.13
CA VAL A 166 25.83 20.77 11.72
C VAL A 166 24.68 19.85 12.17
N SER A 167 24.03 20.19 13.29
CA SER A 167 23.13 19.37 14.11
C SER A 167 21.93 18.70 13.40
N LYS A 168 21.74 17.40 13.69
CA LYS A 168 20.74 16.43 13.16
C LYS A 168 19.25 16.82 13.16
N LYS A 169 18.85 17.98 13.67
CA LYS A 169 17.43 18.36 13.86
C LYS A 169 16.84 19.13 12.67
N GLU A 170 17.66 19.94 11.98
CA GLU A 170 17.21 20.75 10.83
C GLU A 170 17.26 19.98 9.51
N GLN A 171 18.18 19.03 9.36
CA GLN A 171 18.28 18.16 8.17
C GLN A 171 17.06 17.23 8.01
N ARG A 172 16.47 16.74 9.11
CA ARG A 172 15.27 15.88 9.07
C ARG A 172 14.02 16.62 8.57
N GLN A 173 13.91 17.92 8.86
CA GLN A 173 12.77 18.74 8.40
C GLN A 173 12.94 19.17 6.93
N ALA A 174 14.14 19.55 6.50
CA ALA A 174 14.42 19.89 5.11
C ALA A 174 14.29 18.67 4.17
N GLN A 175 14.69 17.48 4.61
CA GLN A 175 14.55 16.25 3.83
C GLN A 175 13.07 15.82 3.71
N SER A 176 12.31 15.81 4.81
CA SER A 176 10.86 15.52 4.78
C SER A 176 10.06 16.50 3.92
N GLN A 177 10.46 17.78 3.86
CA GLN A 177 9.83 18.78 2.99
C GLN A 177 10.19 18.56 1.51
N ARG A 178 11.44 18.19 1.20
CA ARG A 178 11.85 17.85 -0.17
C ARG A 178 11.13 16.61 -0.69
N ASP A 179 11.03 15.56 0.12
CA ASP A 179 10.37 14.31 -0.24
C ASP A 179 8.86 14.51 -0.48
N LYS A 180 8.21 15.35 0.35
CA LYS A 180 6.80 15.75 0.15
C LYS A 180 6.60 16.60 -1.11
N ALA A 181 7.52 17.54 -1.38
CA ALA A 181 7.46 18.39 -2.58
C ALA A 181 7.62 17.55 -3.87
N GLU A 182 8.53 16.56 -3.85
CA GLU A 182 8.74 15.66 -4.97
C GLU A 182 7.54 14.72 -5.20
N HIS A 183 6.95 14.18 -4.13
CA HIS A 183 5.71 13.40 -4.20
C HIS A 183 4.54 14.20 -4.81
N ASN A 184 4.34 15.44 -4.35
CA ASN A 184 3.31 16.33 -4.89
C ASN A 184 3.54 16.68 -6.36
N LYS A 185 4.80 16.88 -6.77
CA LYS A 185 5.17 17.14 -8.17
C LYS A 185 4.81 15.96 -9.08
N ARG A 186 5.10 14.73 -8.65
CA ARG A 186 4.76 13.51 -9.39
C ARG A 186 3.24 13.30 -9.50
N LEU A 187 2.50 13.54 -8.42
CA LEU A 187 1.03 13.52 -8.44
C LEU A 187 0.45 14.54 -9.44
N GLN A 188 0.96 15.78 -9.46
CA GLN A 188 0.52 16.80 -10.39
C GLN A 188 0.80 16.42 -11.85
N GLN A 189 1.98 15.86 -12.13
CA GLN A 189 2.32 15.35 -13.46
C GLN A 189 1.36 14.24 -13.89
N LEU A 190 1.01 13.33 -12.99
CA LEU A 190 0.05 12.25 -13.26
C LEU A 190 -1.34 12.79 -13.63
N HIS A 191 -1.85 13.74 -12.86
CA HIS A 191 -3.11 14.42 -13.18
C HIS A 191 -3.05 15.21 -14.49
N SER A 192 -1.92 15.84 -14.80
CA SER A 192 -1.76 16.62 -16.04
C SER A 192 -1.90 15.74 -17.29
N ILE A 193 -1.25 14.57 -17.30
CA ILE A 193 -1.27 13.66 -18.44
C ILE A 193 -2.64 13.01 -18.61
N LEU A 194 -3.32 12.65 -17.51
CA LEU A 194 -4.70 12.18 -17.58
C LEU A 194 -5.63 13.24 -18.18
N ARG A 195 -5.44 14.52 -17.84
CA ARG A 195 -6.24 15.61 -18.43
C ARG A 195 -5.91 15.85 -19.89
N GLU A 196 -4.64 15.87 -20.26
CA GLU A 196 -4.21 16.04 -21.65
C GLU A 196 -4.73 14.89 -22.53
N THR A 197 -4.62 13.66 -22.03
CA THR A 197 -5.11 12.47 -22.72
C THR A 197 -6.63 12.49 -22.87
N ALA A 198 -7.36 12.89 -21.82
CA ALA A 198 -8.81 13.06 -21.87
C ALA A 198 -9.24 14.15 -22.86
N LYS A 199 -8.48 15.24 -22.99
CA LYS A 199 -8.74 16.30 -23.97
C LYS A 199 -8.44 15.87 -25.41
N ALA A 200 -7.35 15.12 -25.62
CA ALA A 200 -6.90 14.74 -26.95
C ALA A 200 -7.68 13.56 -27.55
N HIS A 201 -8.22 12.68 -26.70
CA HIS A 201 -8.84 11.41 -27.13
C HIS A 201 -10.26 11.19 -26.57
N GLY A 202 -10.85 12.20 -25.93
CA GLY A 202 -12.22 12.16 -25.43
C GLY A 202 -13.23 12.01 -26.55
N GLY A 203 -14.09 10.99 -26.46
CA GLY A 203 -15.27 10.87 -27.32
C GLY A 203 -16.36 11.89 -26.98
N ALA A 204 -17.52 11.80 -27.65
CA ALA A 204 -18.66 12.70 -27.41
C ALA A 204 -19.20 12.65 -25.96
N ASP A 205 -19.02 11.52 -25.27
CA ASP A 205 -19.37 11.34 -23.85
C ASP A 205 -18.22 11.75 -22.89
N GLY A 206 -17.06 12.11 -23.43
CA GLY A 206 -15.84 12.51 -22.71
C GLY A 206 -15.06 11.37 -22.09
N PHE A 207 -15.45 10.10 -22.27
CA PHE A 207 -14.70 8.97 -21.74
C PHE A 207 -13.53 8.58 -22.66
N VAL A 208 -12.42 8.20 -22.04
CA VAL A 208 -11.20 7.71 -22.71
C VAL A 208 -10.76 6.41 -22.09
N TYR A 209 -10.39 5.44 -22.92
CA TYR A 209 -9.79 4.20 -22.44
C TYR A 209 -8.49 4.46 -21.69
N LEU A 210 -8.35 3.83 -20.53
CA LEU A 210 -7.19 3.99 -19.68
C LEU A 210 -5.90 3.55 -20.36
N SER A 211 -5.98 2.57 -21.26
CA SER A 211 -4.86 2.13 -22.11
C SER A 211 -4.21 3.29 -22.87
N ARG A 212 -4.99 4.25 -23.37
CA ARG A 212 -4.46 5.43 -24.07
C ARG A 212 -3.68 6.37 -23.14
N ALA A 213 -4.08 6.46 -21.87
CA ALA A 213 -3.32 7.18 -20.87
C ALA A 213 -2.02 6.44 -20.55
N THR A 214 -2.08 5.12 -20.39
CA THR A 214 -0.90 4.26 -20.20
C THR A 214 0.12 4.47 -21.33
N ASP A 215 -0.32 4.50 -22.58
CA ASP A 215 0.56 4.76 -23.73
C ASP A 215 1.21 6.15 -23.69
N ALA A 216 0.47 7.18 -23.25
CA ALA A 216 0.98 8.54 -23.10
C ALA A 216 2.06 8.64 -22.00
N PHE A 217 1.91 7.87 -20.90
CA PHE A 217 2.92 7.78 -19.86
C PHE A 217 4.21 7.12 -20.35
N VAL A 218 4.09 6.01 -21.09
CA VAL A 218 5.23 5.30 -21.69
C VAL A 218 5.97 6.19 -22.69
N LYS A 219 5.24 6.90 -23.56
CA LYS A 219 5.85 7.80 -24.56
C LYS A 219 6.60 8.99 -23.95
N LYS A 220 6.10 9.55 -22.85
CA LYS A 220 6.76 10.68 -22.16
C LYS A 220 7.98 10.24 -21.33
N LYS A 221 8.36 8.95 -21.33
CA LYS A 221 9.47 8.38 -20.54
C LYS A 221 9.45 8.81 -19.07
N LEU A 222 8.27 9.10 -18.52
CA LEU A 222 8.13 9.15 -17.08
C LEU A 222 8.34 7.71 -16.63
N GLY A 223 9.28 7.46 -15.71
CA GLY A 223 9.45 6.17 -15.05
C GLY A 223 8.18 5.85 -14.27
N PHE A 224 7.16 5.40 -15.00
CA PHE A 224 5.77 5.43 -14.61
C PHE A 224 5.49 4.22 -13.71
N GLU A 225 5.86 4.39 -12.46
CA GLU A 225 5.49 3.49 -11.40
C GLU A 225 4.40 4.20 -10.58
N ILE A 226 3.15 3.86 -10.86
CA ILE A 226 1.99 4.30 -10.08
C ILE A 226 2.17 3.95 -8.58
N LYS A 227 3.02 2.95 -8.29
CA LYS A 227 3.45 2.57 -6.94
C LYS A 227 4.19 3.71 -6.21
N ASN A 228 4.97 4.54 -6.91
CA ASN A 228 5.72 5.67 -6.32
C ASN A 228 4.85 6.84 -5.89
N VAL A 229 3.57 6.85 -6.28
CA VAL A 229 2.54 7.77 -5.79
C VAL A 229 1.55 7.07 -4.84
N GLY A 230 1.83 5.84 -4.42
CA GLY A 230 1.05 5.11 -3.41
C GLY A 230 -0.09 4.24 -3.96
N TYR A 231 -0.13 3.93 -5.26
CA TYR A 231 -1.21 3.16 -5.86
C TYR A 231 -0.69 1.94 -6.63
N THR A 232 -1.39 0.80 -6.57
CA THR A 232 -0.92 -0.44 -7.22
C THR A 232 -1.24 -0.50 -8.72
N SER A 233 -2.14 0.36 -9.22
CA SER A 233 -2.48 0.45 -10.65
C SER A 233 -3.12 1.79 -10.98
N LEU A 234 -3.07 2.20 -12.25
CA LEU A 234 -3.67 3.46 -12.70
C LEU A 234 -5.19 3.44 -12.54
N GLN A 235 -5.81 2.26 -12.68
CA GLN A 235 -7.23 2.06 -12.39
C GLN A 235 -7.53 2.41 -10.93
N LYS A 236 -6.74 1.91 -9.96
CA LYS A 236 -6.91 2.25 -8.54
C LYS A 236 -6.63 3.73 -8.27
N PHE A 237 -5.62 4.31 -8.91
CA PHE A 237 -5.32 5.73 -8.82
C PHE A 237 -6.53 6.57 -9.25
N VAL A 238 -7.01 6.41 -10.49
CA VAL A 238 -8.14 7.20 -11.01
C VAL A 238 -9.40 6.99 -10.17
N SER A 239 -9.65 5.76 -9.72
CA SER A 239 -10.79 5.43 -8.86
C SER A 239 -10.70 6.05 -7.47
N ALA A 240 -9.48 6.35 -6.98
CA ALA A 240 -9.26 7.01 -5.69
C ALA A 240 -9.51 8.52 -5.72
N PHE A 241 -9.69 9.12 -6.91
CA PHE A 241 -10.05 10.53 -7.06
C PHE A 241 -11.43 10.69 -7.73
N PRO A 242 -12.53 10.22 -7.10
CA PRO A 242 -13.87 10.30 -7.66
C PRO A 242 -14.38 11.74 -7.84
N LYS A 243 -13.77 12.71 -7.13
CA LYS A 243 -14.03 14.15 -7.32
C LYS A 243 -13.36 14.74 -8.56
N LEU A 244 -12.39 14.05 -9.15
CA LEU A 244 -11.65 14.50 -10.33
C LEU A 244 -11.98 13.69 -11.58
N TYR A 245 -12.39 12.42 -11.41
CA TYR A 245 -12.63 11.49 -12.50
C TYR A 245 -13.94 10.71 -12.34
N ALA A 246 -14.65 10.54 -13.45
CA ALA A 246 -15.68 9.50 -13.58
C ALA A 246 -15.06 8.27 -14.24
N CYS A 247 -15.40 7.08 -13.75
CA CYS A 247 -14.86 5.80 -14.23
C CYS A 247 -15.98 4.89 -14.72
N LYS A 248 -15.72 4.10 -15.78
CA LYS A 248 -16.65 3.06 -16.29
C LYS A 248 -15.87 1.86 -16.83
N GLY A 249 -16.46 0.68 -16.68
CA GLY A 249 -15.88 -0.59 -17.15
C GLY A 249 -14.88 -1.18 -16.16
N MET A 250 -14.29 -2.32 -16.54
CA MET A 250 -13.28 -3.02 -15.74
C MET A 250 -12.22 -3.65 -16.65
N GLY A 251 -11.01 -3.80 -16.12
CA GLY A 251 -9.89 -4.44 -16.84
C GLY A 251 -9.53 -3.70 -18.13
N ALA A 252 -9.41 -4.43 -19.23
CA ALA A 252 -9.02 -3.86 -20.54
C ALA A 252 -10.01 -2.83 -21.11
N THR A 253 -11.25 -2.81 -20.62
CA THR A 253 -12.29 -1.85 -21.04
C THR A 253 -12.43 -0.65 -20.11
N PHE A 254 -11.56 -0.56 -19.09
CA PHE A 254 -11.63 0.53 -18.12
C PHE A 254 -11.41 1.88 -18.81
N SER A 255 -12.34 2.80 -18.59
CA SER A 255 -12.37 4.12 -19.18
C SER A 255 -12.59 5.16 -18.09
N TYR A 256 -12.03 6.35 -18.30
CA TYR A 256 -12.15 7.47 -17.39
C TYR A 256 -12.47 8.76 -18.13
N ARG A 257 -13.11 9.69 -17.43
CA ARG A 257 -13.38 11.05 -17.91
C ARG A 257 -12.98 12.05 -16.84
N CYS A 258 -12.34 13.14 -17.23
CA CYS A 258 -12.06 14.26 -16.34
C CYS A 258 -13.35 15.05 -16.07
N LEU A 259 -13.65 15.31 -14.81
CA LEU A 259 -14.79 16.12 -14.42
C LEU A 259 -14.51 17.62 -14.66
N THR A 260 -15.47 18.32 -15.27
CA THR A 260 -15.44 19.79 -15.42
C THR A 260 -15.56 20.48 -14.04
N ALA A 261 -15.24 21.79 -13.96
CA ALA A 261 -15.37 22.53 -12.70
C ALA A 261 -16.79 22.45 -12.11
N GLU A 262 -17.82 22.41 -12.95
CA GLU A 262 -19.22 22.20 -12.58
C GLU A 262 -19.47 20.77 -12.06
N GLN A 263 -18.80 19.76 -12.62
CA GLN A 263 -18.92 18.36 -12.24
C GLN A 263 -18.03 17.95 -11.05
N LYS A 264 -16.99 18.72 -10.71
CA LYS A 264 -16.18 18.51 -9.49
C LYS A 264 -17.00 18.73 -8.21
N ASN A 265 -18.07 19.54 -8.30
CA ASN A 265 -19.07 19.72 -7.25
C ASN A 265 -20.18 18.64 -7.29
N SER A 266 -20.14 17.69 -8.24
CA SER A 266 -21.06 16.55 -8.33
C SER A 266 -20.73 15.42 -7.33
N GLY A 267 -19.91 15.71 -6.30
CA GLY A 267 -19.70 14.87 -5.12
C GLY A 267 -20.88 14.85 -4.14
N ASP A 268 -21.97 15.54 -4.46
CA ASP A 268 -23.12 15.76 -3.57
C ASP A 268 -24.40 15.08 -4.08
N LYS A 269 -24.33 13.86 -4.65
CA LYS A 269 -25.57 13.10 -4.92
C LYS A 269 -26.35 12.71 -3.66
N LEU A 270 -25.70 12.77 -2.49
CA LEU A 270 -26.30 12.48 -1.18
C LEU A 270 -26.64 13.75 -0.40
N GLN A 271 -26.10 14.92 -0.78
CA GLN A 271 -26.37 16.16 -0.06
C GLN A 271 -27.85 16.56 -0.10
N PRO A 272 -28.59 16.41 -1.23
CA PRO A 272 -30.04 16.60 -1.21
C PRO A 272 -30.75 15.67 -0.23
N ILE A 273 -30.25 14.45 -0.03
CA ILE A 273 -30.81 13.51 0.95
C ILE A 273 -30.45 13.96 2.37
N HIS A 274 -29.22 14.41 2.62
CA HIS A 274 -28.80 14.95 3.91
C HIS A 274 -29.55 16.25 4.28
N ASP A 275 -29.82 17.11 3.30
CA ASP A 275 -30.58 18.35 3.46
C ASP A 275 -32.04 18.05 3.79
N VAL A 276 -32.66 17.08 3.09
CA VAL A 276 -34.01 16.60 3.42
C VAL A 276 -34.05 16.00 4.82
N LEU A 277 -33.07 15.19 5.21
CA LEU A 277 -32.99 14.64 6.57
C LEU A 277 -32.88 15.75 7.63
N ARG A 278 -32.13 16.83 7.37
CA ARG A 278 -32.04 17.98 8.28
C ARG A 278 -33.33 18.82 8.30
N GLU A 279 -34.00 18.97 7.17
CA GLU A 279 -35.28 19.68 7.05
C GLU A 279 -36.37 18.96 7.85
N VAL A 280 -36.50 17.64 7.67
CA VAL A 280 -37.45 16.80 8.42
C VAL A 280 -37.09 16.78 9.91
N ALA A 281 -35.80 16.73 10.27
CA ALA A 281 -35.35 16.83 11.66
C ALA A 281 -35.80 18.13 12.34
N LYS A 282 -35.78 19.25 11.61
CA LYS A 282 -36.24 20.55 12.13
C LYS A 282 -37.76 20.65 12.21
N ALA A 283 -38.49 20.03 11.27
CA ALA A 283 -39.95 20.12 11.20
C ALA A 283 -40.68 19.14 12.12
N HIS A 284 -40.10 17.96 12.37
CA HIS A 284 -40.76 16.84 13.05
C HIS A 284 -39.97 16.25 14.23
N GLY A 285 -38.88 16.90 14.64
CA GLY A 285 -38.11 16.53 15.84
C GLY A 285 -38.93 16.65 17.11
N ASP A 286 -38.92 15.59 17.93
CA ASP A 286 -39.44 15.67 19.30
C ASP A 286 -38.55 16.56 20.20
N THR A 287 -38.90 16.70 21.48
CA THR A 287 -38.11 17.49 22.46
C THR A 287 -36.67 17.00 22.64
N ASN A 288 -36.35 15.77 22.22
CA ASN A 288 -35.00 15.19 22.25
C ASN A 288 -34.31 15.21 20.87
N GLY A 289 -34.96 15.77 19.84
CA GLY A 289 -34.51 15.84 18.46
C GLY A 289 -34.62 14.51 17.70
N LEU A 290 -35.40 13.55 18.19
CA LEU A 290 -35.65 12.28 17.52
C LEU A 290 -36.79 12.42 16.50
N VAL A 291 -36.57 11.86 15.32
CA VAL A 291 -37.52 11.83 14.21
C VAL A 291 -37.76 10.41 13.77
N HIS A 292 -39.03 10.06 13.56
CA HIS A 292 -39.42 8.76 13.05
C HIS A 292 -38.95 8.58 11.60
N LEU A 293 -38.34 7.43 11.29
CA LEU A 293 -37.72 7.20 9.97
C LEU A 293 -38.72 7.16 8.80
N SER A 294 -40.01 6.95 9.06
CA SER A 294 -41.04 7.00 8.00
C SER A 294 -41.17 8.40 7.41
N TRP A 295 -41.16 9.45 8.24
CA TRP A 295 -41.27 10.85 7.76
C TRP A 295 -40.09 11.24 6.87
N ALA A 296 -38.90 10.74 7.19
CA ALA A 296 -37.73 10.91 6.33
C ALA A 296 -37.87 10.12 5.01
N GLY A 297 -38.40 8.90 5.06
CA GLY A 297 -38.65 8.07 3.87
C GLY A 297 -39.67 8.72 2.92
N ASP A 298 -40.75 9.27 3.47
CA ASP A 298 -41.80 9.95 2.72
C ASP A 298 -41.28 11.23 2.06
N ALA A 299 -40.54 12.06 2.79
CA ALA A 299 -39.95 13.29 2.27
C ALA A 299 -38.91 13.04 1.16
N ILE A 300 -38.09 11.99 1.31
CA ILE A 300 -37.13 11.57 0.28
C ILE A 300 -37.88 11.11 -0.98
N SER A 301 -38.98 10.38 -0.81
CA SER A 301 -39.80 9.88 -1.93
C SER A 301 -40.52 11.03 -2.66
N GLN A 302 -41.07 12.00 -1.92
CA GLN A 302 -41.73 13.19 -2.50
C GLN A 302 -40.79 14.06 -3.33
N LYS A 303 -39.50 14.14 -2.96
CA LYS A 303 -38.49 14.88 -3.73
C LYS A 303 -37.85 14.05 -4.86
N ASN A 304 -38.41 12.88 -5.19
CA ASN A 304 -37.86 11.93 -6.17
C ASN A 304 -36.38 11.56 -5.93
N LEU A 305 -35.96 11.56 -4.67
CA LEU A 305 -34.60 11.19 -4.27
C LEU A 305 -34.53 9.69 -3.96
N SER A 306 -33.40 9.06 -4.25
CA SER A 306 -33.22 7.63 -4.00
C SER A 306 -31.90 7.31 -3.33
N ILE A 307 -31.97 6.53 -2.26
CA ILE A 307 -30.81 5.97 -1.57
C ILE A 307 -30.24 4.73 -2.29
N LYS A 308 -30.92 4.17 -3.30
CA LYS A 308 -30.46 2.94 -3.98
C LYS A 308 -29.11 3.13 -4.70
N GLY A 309 -28.81 4.36 -5.14
CA GLY A 309 -27.51 4.71 -5.73
C GLY A 309 -26.36 4.86 -4.72
N SER A 310 -26.65 4.78 -3.42
CA SER A 310 -25.68 4.95 -2.33
C SER A 310 -25.03 3.64 -1.85
N GLY A 311 -25.47 2.49 -2.36
CA GLY A 311 -25.03 1.17 -1.89
C GLY A 311 -25.76 0.66 -0.63
N HIS A 312 -26.79 1.37 -0.14
CA HIS A 312 -27.52 1.01 1.08
C HIS A 312 -28.92 0.47 0.73
N SER A 313 -29.28 -0.68 1.32
CA SER A 313 -30.57 -1.35 1.07
C SER A 313 -31.76 -0.72 1.80
N THR A 314 -31.54 0.01 2.88
CA THR A 314 -32.58 0.68 3.66
C THR A 314 -32.12 2.05 4.18
N LEU A 315 -33.07 2.95 4.45
CA LEU A 315 -32.77 4.29 4.97
C LEU A 315 -32.10 4.23 6.35
N SER A 316 -32.50 3.28 7.19
CA SER A 316 -31.85 3.03 8.49
C SER A 316 -30.36 2.65 8.33
N LYS A 317 -30.03 1.77 7.37
CA LYS A 317 -28.62 1.43 7.06
C LYS A 317 -27.86 2.63 6.50
N PHE A 318 -28.49 3.43 5.64
CA PHE A 318 -27.92 4.65 5.09
C PHE A 318 -27.55 5.65 6.20
N ILE A 319 -28.48 5.97 7.10
CA ILE A 319 -28.23 6.92 8.19
C ILE A 319 -27.16 6.39 9.15
N SER A 320 -27.17 5.08 9.43
CA SER A 320 -26.19 4.42 10.30
C SER A 320 -24.76 4.46 9.75
N ALA A 321 -24.59 4.65 8.43
CA ALA A 321 -23.27 4.77 7.79
C ALA A 321 -22.61 6.16 8.00
N PHE A 322 -23.34 7.12 8.56
CA PHE A 322 -22.83 8.47 8.86
C PHE A 322 -22.96 8.81 10.36
N PRO A 323 -22.27 8.08 11.26
CA PRO A 323 -22.36 8.29 12.72
C PRO A 323 -21.85 9.67 13.18
N GLN A 324 -21.07 10.35 12.35
CA GLN A 324 -20.62 11.72 12.57
C GLN A 324 -21.71 12.78 12.31
N LEU A 325 -22.78 12.43 11.58
CA LEU A 325 -23.88 13.34 11.24
C LEU A 325 -25.20 12.97 11.94
N TYR A 326 -25.40 11.70 12.25
CA TYR A 326 -26.67 11.20 12.78
C TYR A 326 -26.49 10.18 13.91
N GLU A 327 -27.52 10.07 14.74
CA GLU A 327 -27.68 9.02 15.72
C GLU A 327 -28.97 8.24 15.43
N VAL A 328 -28.91 6.91 15.37
CA VAL A 328 -30.07 6.05 15.13
C VAL A 328 -30.47 5.34 16.43
N LYS A 329 -31.75 5.38 16.79
CA LYS A 329 -32.32 4.67 17.92
C LYS A 329 -33.46 3.77 17.49
N ARG A 330 -33.64 2.67 18.22
CA ARG A 330 -34.77 1.76 18.05
C ARG A 330 -35.62 1.80 19.31
N ASN A 331 -36.92 2.07 19.17
CA ASN A 331 -37.86 2.07 20.29
C ASN A 331 -39.18 1.42 19.85
N GLY A 332 -39.67 0.43 20.60
CA GLY A 332 -40.95 -0.23 20.33
C GLY A 332 -41.09 -0.84 18.92
N GLY A 333 -40.00 -1.33 18.32
CA GLY A 333 -40.00 -1.89 16.95
C GLY A 333 -39.83 -0.87 15.83
N ALA A 334 -39.98 0.42 16.11
CA ALA A 334 -39.76 1.52 15.18
C ALA A 334 -38.31 2.05 15.22
N PHE A 335 -37.86 2.63 14.11
CA PHE A 335 -36.56 3.29 14.01
C PHE A 335 -36.71 4.81 14.01
N TYR A 336 -35.81 5.46 14.74
CA TYR A 336 -35.72 6.91 14.85
C TYR A 336 -34.31 7.35 14.51
N TYR A 337 -34.16 8.57 14.00
CA TYR A 337 -32.87 9.20 13.83
C TYR A 337 -32.87 10.60 14.43
N ARG A 338 -31.68 11.09 14.81
CA ARG A 338 -31.44 12.45 15.27
C ARG A 338 -30.24 13.02 14.52
N CYS A 339 -30.35 14.27 14.07
CA CYS A 339 -29.19 15.01 13.55
C CYS A 339 -28.29 15.47 14.70
N ARG A 340 -26.98 15.33 14.54
CA ARG A 340 -25.99 15.88 15.47
C ARG A 340 -25.67 17.34 15.19
#